data_AF-A0A3A1YW82-F1
#
_entry.id   AF-A0A3A1YW82-F1
#
_cell.length_a   1.000
_cell.length_b   1.000
_cell.length_c   1.000
_cell.angle_alpha   90.00
_cell.angle_beta   90.00
_cell.angle_gamma   90.00
#
_symmetry.space_group_name_H-M   'P 1'
#
loop_
_entity.id
_entity.type
_entity.pdbx_description
1 polymer ?
#
loop_
_entity_poly.entity_id
_entity_poly.type
_entity_poly.pdbx_seq_one_letter_code
_entity_poly.pdbx_strand_id
1 'polypeptide(L)'
;MDETSFKARIFSGIYPAGIVYADRTREKAGDYARLAFLPFDTLELEFATDCPGALKTLIEQDAAHIQAQIGREFQVSTCGQTVLLGYKHITQTASGAQPARPRP
;
A
#
# COMPACT_ATOMS: atom_id res chain seq x y z
N MET A 1 -6.52 -18.41 -15.13
CA MET A 1 -7.16 -17.58 -14.09
C MET A 1 -6.69 -16.16 -14.33
N ASP A 2 -7.58 -15.34 -14.89
CA ASP A 2 -7.26 -14.05 -15.52
C ASP A 2 -6.84 -12.96 -14.51
N GLU A 3 -5.53 -12.76 -14.38
CA GLU A 3 -4.87 -11.64 -13.67
C GLU A 3 -5.34 -10.26 -14.20
N THR A 4 -5.74 -10.20 -15.48
CA THR A 4 -6.19 -8.98 -16.17
C THR A 4 -7.50 -8.42 -15.63
N SER A 5 -8.42 -9.28 -15.16
CA SER A 5 -9.73 -8.83 -14.66
C SER A 5 -9.62 -8.20 -13.26
N PHE A 6 -8.63 -8.60 -12.47
CA PHE A 6 -8.40 -8.05 -11.13
C PHE A 6 -7.86 -6.61 -11.17
N LYS A 7 -6.80 -6.37 -11.96
CA LYS A 7 -6.26 -5.02 -12.18
C LYS A 7 -7.26 -4.07 -12.86
N ALA A 8 -8.22 -4.62 -13.61
CA ALA A 8 -9.29 -3.83 -14.21
C ALA A 8 -10.35 -3.39 -13.19
N ARG A 9 -10.60 -4.20 -12.15
CA ARG A 9 -11.60 -3.91 -11.10
C ARG A 9 -11.04 -3.13 -9.93
N ILE A 10 -9.84 -3.49 -9.44
CA ILE A 10 -9.21 -2.77 -8.35
C ILE A 10 -8.36 -1.62 -8.92
N PHE A 11 -8.67 -0.41 -8.48
CA PHE A 11 -7.82 0.75 -8.58
C PHE A 11 -6.84 0.80 -7.41
N SER A 12 -5.55 0.75 -7.73
CA SER A 12 -4.48 1.07 -6.79
C SER A 12 -4.06 2.53 -6.99
N GLY A 13 -4.24 3.34 -5.94
CA GLY A 13 -3.71 4.69 -5.87
C GLY A 13 -2.49 4.71 -4.97
N ILE A 14 -1.36 5.20 -5.47
CA ILE A 14 -0.17 5.40 -4.63
C ILE A 14 -0.28 6.77 -3.95
N TYR A 15 -0.34 6.76 -2.63
CA TYR A 15 -0.34 7.94 -1.78
C TYR A 15 1.02 8.05 -1.05
N PRO A 16 1.43 9.26 -0.62
CA PRO A 16 2.67 9.44 0.13
C PRO A 16 2.71 8.63 1.44
N ALA A 17 1.56 8.25 1.99
CA ALA A 17 1.46 7.43 3.20
C ALA A 17 1.38 5.90 2.91
N GLY A 18 0.98 5.49 1.71
CA GLY A 18 0.62 4.09 1.43
C GLY A 18 -0.06 3.88 0.09
N ILE A 19 -0.38 2.63 -0.23
CA ILE A 19 -1.20 2.25 -1.38
C ILE A 19 -2.65 2.16 -0.92
N VAL A 20 -3.55 2.87 -1.58
CA VAL A 20 -4.99 2.65 -1.42
C VAL A 20 -5.48 1.69 -2.50
N TYR A 21 -6.30 0.73 -2.11
CA TYR A 21 -6.99 -0.18 -3.02
C TYR A 21 -8.49 0.16 -2.97
N ALA A 22 -9.06 0.51 -4.12
CA ALA A 22 -10.48 0.81 -4.26
C ALA A 22 -11.09 0.03 -5.42
N ASP A 23 -12.37 -0.31 -5.35
CA ASP A 23 -13.08 -0.99 -6.42
C ASP A 23 -13.65 0.01 -7.41
N ARG A 24 -13.24 -0.06 -8.68
CA ARG A 24 -13.79 0.74 -9.78
C ARG A 24 -15.15 0.25 -10.26
N THR A 25 -15.48 -1.01 -9.99
CA THR A 25 -16.75 -1.60 -10.42
C THR A 25 -17.89 -1.37 -9.42
N ARG A 26 -17.58 -0.84 -8.24
CA ARG A 26 -18.50 -0.49 -7.18
C ARG A 26 -18.27 0.94 -6.74
N GLU A 27 -19.18 1.81 -7.15
CA GLU A 27 -19.28 3.16 -6.59
C GLU A 27 -20.16 3.12 -5.34
N LYS A 28 -19.68 3.74 -4.26
CA LYS A 28 -20.42 3.89 -3.00
C LYS A 28 -20.40 5.37 -2.62
N ALA A 29 -21.58 5.98 -2.55
CA ALA A 29 -21.76 7.40 -2.21
C ALA A 29 -21.08 8.41 -3.15
N GLY A 30 -20.96 8.09 -4.45
CA GLY A 30 -20.36 8.99 -5.45
C GLY A 30 -18.83 8.93 -5.52
N ASP A 31 -18.22 8.03 -4.74
CA ASP A 31 -16.78 7.73 -4.76
C ASP A 31 -16.56 6.23 -4.97
N TYR A 32 -15.38 5.84 -5.45
CA TYR A 32 -15.01 4.44 -5.58
C TYR A 32 -14.96 3.76 -4.21
N ALA A 33 -15.53 2.56 -4.09
CA ALA A 33 -15.55 1.84 -2.82
C ALA A 33 -14.12 1.46 -2.38
N ARG A 34 -13.59 2.15 -1.37
CA ARG A 34 -12.30 1.78 -0.76
C ARG A 34 -12.41 0.34 -0.22
N LEU A 35 -11.54 -0.53 -0.70
CA LEU A 35 -11.46 -1.94 -0.31
C LEU A 35 -10.42 -2.13 0.79
N ALA A 36 -9.24 -1.54 0.63
CA ALA A 36 -8.16 -1.64 1.59
C ALA A 36 -7.20 -0.45 1.51
N PHE A 37 -6.38 -0.31 2.54
CA PHE A 37 -5.28 0.63 2.60
C PHE A 37 -4.03 -0.08 3.14
N LEU A 38 -2.92 0.07 2.43
CA LEU A 38 -1.62 -0.49 2.78
C LEU A 38 -0.62 0.64 3.02
N PRO A 39 -0.40 1.06 4.27
CA PRO A 39 0.63 2.04 4.61
C PRO A 39 2.03 1.48 4.32
N PHE A 40 2.91 2.29 3.73
CA PHE A 40 4.29 1.85 3.44
C PHE A 40 5.15 1.66 4.69
N ASP A 41 4.78 2.31 5.79
CA ASP A 41 5.56 2.36 7.04
C ASP A 41 5.51 1.02 7.80
N THR A 42 4.31 0.45 7.98
CA THR A 42 4.08 -0.83 8.65
C THR A 42 3.80 -1.98 7.68
N LEU A 43 3.37 -1.68 6.45
CA LEU A 43 2.82 -2.66 5.50
C LEU A 43 1.67 -3.48 6.09
N GLU A 44 0.89 -2.85 6.98
CA GLU A 44 -0.27 -3.48 7.61
C GLU A 44 -1.53 -3.22 6.79
N LEU A 45 -2.09 -4.28 6.20
CA LEU A 45 -3.31 -4.17 5.39
C LEU A 45 -4.53 -3.82 6.25
N GLU A 46 -5.05 -2.61 6.06
CA GLU A 46 -6.30 -2.17 6.64
C GLU A 46 -7.44 -2.40 5.65
N PHE A 47 -8.28 -3.40 5.92
CA PHE A 47 -9.46 -3.69 5.10
C PHE A 47 -10.66 -2.84 5.49
N ALA A 48 -11.40 -2.37 4.49
CA ALA A 48 -12.70 -1.75 4.72
C ALA A 48 -13.75 -2.81 5.11
N THR A 49 -14.75 -2.39 5.90
CA THR A 49 -15.84 -3.26 6.39
C THR A 49 -16.64 -3.93 5.27
N ASP A 50 -16.65 -3.36 4.07
CA ASP A 50 -17.41 -3.84 2.91
C ASP A 50 -16.57 -4.66 1.91
N CYS A 51 -15.35 -5.06 2.29
CA CYS A 51 -14.44 -5.75 1.37
C CYS A 51 -14.86 -7.22 1.14
N PRO A 52 -15.17 -7.63 -0.10
CA PRO A 52 -15.50 -9.02 -0.41
C PRO A 52 -14.27 -9.93 -0.25
N GLY A 53 -14.46 -11.12 0.32
CA GLY A 53 -13.37 -12.05 0.64
C GLY A 53 -12.50 -12.45 -0.55
N ALA A 54 -13.09 -12.56 -1.75
CA ALA A 54 -12.34 -12.85 -2.97
C ALA A 54 -11.32 -11.76 -3.33
N LEU A 55 -11.66 -10.47 -3.11
CA LEU A 55 -10.72 -9.36 -3.32
C LEU A 55 -9.74 -9.26 -2.16
N LYS A 56 -10.20 -9.56 -0.95
CA LYS A 56 -9.35 -9.59 0.26
C LYS A 56 -8.13 -10.50 0.04
N THR A 57 -8.35 -11.75 -0.38
CA THR A 57 -7.26 -12.71 -0.63
C THR A 57 -6.28 -12.26 -1.70
N LEU A 58 -6.73 -11.48 -2.70
CA LEU A 58 -5.86 -10.96 -3.75
C LEU A 58 -5.03 -9.77 -3.27
N ILE A 59 -5.64 -8.88 -2.49
CA ILE A 59 -4.95 -7.77 -1.83
C ILE A 59 -3.93 -8.31 -0.82
N GLU A 60 -4.26 -9.36 -0.07
CA GLU A 60 -3.34 -10.04 0.85
C GLU A 60 -2.12 -10.62 0.12
N GLN A 61 -2.33 -11.25 -1.03
CA GLN A 61 -1.21 -11.72 -1.86
C GLN A 61 -0.34 -10.55 -2.33
N ASP A 62 -0.93 -9.51 -2.92
CA ASP A 62 -0.19 -8.33 -3.40
C ASP A 62 0.62 -7.67 -2.27
N ALA A 63 -0.01 -7.50 -1.09
CA ALA A 63 0.69 -6.98 0.08
C ALA A 63 1.79 -7.91 0.57
N ALA A 64 1.61 -9.24 0.55
CA ALA A 64 2.66 -10.18 0.91
C ALA A 64 3.87 -10.06 -0.04
N HIS A 65 3.65 -9.81 -1.34
CA HIS A 65 4.71 -9.52 -2.29
C HIS A 65 5.45 -8.20 -1.98
N ILE A 66 4.75 -7.19 -1.45
CA ILE A 66 5.35 -5.92 -1.02
C ILE A 66 6.07 -6.07 0.32
N GLN A 67 5.50 -6.83 1.25
CA GLN A 67 6.11 -7.20 2.54
C GLN A 67 7.39 -8.02 2.35
N ALA A 68 7.46 -8.85 1.32
CA ALA A 68 8.71 -9.54 0.95
C ALA A 68 9.82 -8.58 0.50
N GLN A 69 9.48 -7.33 0.16
CA GLN A 69 10.40 -6.28 -0.26
C GLN A 69 10.68 -5.24 0.84
N ILE A 70 10.32 -5.53 2.10
CA ILE A 70 10.68 -4.69 3.26
C ILE A 70 12.17 -4.35 3.23
N GLY A 71 12.48 -3.07 3.42
CA GLY A 71 13.83 -2.52 3.35
C GLY A 71 14.33 -2.19 1.96
N ARG A 72 13.50 -2.33 0.92
CA ARG A 72 13.77 -1.77 -0.40
C ARG A 72 13.12 -0.40 -0.58
N GLU A 73 13.78 0.43 -1.37
CA GLU A 73 13.25 1.71 -1.84
C GLU A 73 12.21 1.45 -2.93
N PHE A 74 10.98 1.91 -2.69
CA PHE A 74 9.87 1.80 -3.62
C PHE A 74 9.55 3.19 -4.17
N GLN A 75 9.58 3.33 -5.49
CA GLN A 75 9.27 4.60 -6.14
C GLN A 75 7.76 4.82 -6.13
N VAL A 76 7.30 5.78 -5.34
CA VAL A 76 5.89 6.11 -5.14
C VAL A 76 5.39 7.22 -6.06
N SER A 77 6.29 7.93 -6.74
CA SER A 77 5.91 8.99 -7.66
C SER A 77 6.84 9.06 -8.86
N THR A 78 6.27 9.41 -10.01
CA THR A 78 6.99 9.65 -11.26
C THR A 78 7.98 10.82 -11.17
N CYS A 79 7.84 11.65 -10.14
CA CYS A 79 8.78 12.73 -9.81
C CYS A 79 10.03 12.25 -9.04
N GLY A 80 10.22 10.94 -8.87
CA GLY A 80 11.40 10.35 -8.22
C GLY A 80 11.31 10.25 -6.70
N GLN A 81 10.12 10.41 -6.11
CA GLN A 81 9.95 10.16 -4.67
C GLN A 81 10.00 8.65 -4.41
N THR A 82 10.92 8.24 -3.55
CA THR A 82 11.04 6.88 -3.04
C THR A 82 10.64 6.83 -1.57
N VAL A 83 10.03 5.72 -1.16
CA VAL A 83 9.78 5.41 0.26
C VAL A 83 10.44 4.08 0.57
N LEU A 84 10.94 3.95 1.79
CA LEU A 84 11.47 2.67 2.25
C LEU A 84 10.31 1.81 2.76
N LEU A 85 10.11 0.64 2.15
CA LEU A 85 9.03 -0.27 2.53
C LEU A 85 9.30 -0.85 3.92
N GLY A 86 8.30 -0.82 4.79
CA GLY A 86 8.36 -1.38 6.13
C GLY A 86 9.35 -0.68 7.05
N TYR A 87 9.59 0.63 6.88
CA TYR A 87 10.55 1.39 7.70
C TYR A 87 10.35 1.18 9.21
N LYS A 88 9.12 0.97 9.72
CA LYS A 88 8.88 0.60 11.13
C LYS A 88 9.48 -0.74 11.54
N HIS A 89 9.41 -1.75 10.67
CA HIS A 89 9.97 -3.07 10.95
C HIS A 89 11.51 -3.06 11.02
N ILE A 90 12.14 -2.16 10.25
CA ILE A 90 13.60 -2.00 10.20
C ILE A 90 14.12 -1.00 11.23
N THR A 91 13.39 0.07 11.54
CA THR A 91 13.81 1.01 12.58
C THR A 91 13.75 0.43 13.98
N GLN A 92 12.89 -0.58 14.21
CA GLN A 92 12.89 -1.28 15.49
C GLN A 92 14.17 -2.09 15.70
N THR A 93 14.86 -2.50 14.63
CA THR A 93 16.20 -3.11 14.69
C THR A 93 17.34 -2.08 14.56
N ALA A 94 17.05 -0.86 14.09
CA ALA A 94 18.01 0.22 13.88
C ALA A 94 17.74 1.48 14.74
N SER A 95 17.22 1.32 15.97
CA SER A 95 17.09 2.40 16.95
C SER A 95 18.49 2.82 17.44
N GLY A 96 19.19 3.57 16.60
CA GLY A 96 20.55 4.06 16.82
C GLY A 96 21.02 5.16 15.87
N ALA A 97 20.26 5.54 14.83
CA ALA A 97 20.67 6.66 13.98
C ALA A 97 19.47 7.35 13.30
N GLN A 98 19.06 8.47 13.86
CA GLN A 98 18.11 9.40 13.25
C GLN A 98 18.93 10.47 12.53
N PRO A 99 18.99 10.52 11.18
CA PRO A 99 19.64 11.63 10.51
C PRO A 99 18.78 12.89 10.69
N ALA A 100 19.37 13.85 11.39
CA ALA A 100 18.81 15.17 11.64
C ALA A 100 18.36 15.80 10.31
N ARG A 101 17.07 16.16 10.25
CA ARG A 101 16.49 16.96 9.17
C ARG A 101 16.93 18.42 9.42
N PRO A 102 17.76 19.05 8.58
CA PRO A 102 17.94 20.50 8.66
C PRO A 102 16.68 21.16 8.12
N ARG A 103 16.07 22.05 8.91
CA ARG A 103 15.05 22.99 8.43
C ARG A 103 15.77 24.29 8.00
N PRO A 104 15.28 24.99 6.96
CA PRO A 104 15.78 26.29 6.54
C PRO A 104 15.45 27.39 7.56
#